data_AF-A0A661E828-F1
#
_entry.id   AF-A0A661E828-F1
#
_cell.length_a   1.000
_cell.length_b   1.000
_cell.length_c   1.000
_cell.angle_alpha   90.00
_cell.angle_beta   90.00
_cell.angle_gamma   90.00
#
_symmetry.space_group_name_H-M   'P 1'
#
loop_
_entity.id
_entity.type
_entity.pdbx_description
1 polymer ?
#
loop_
_entity_poly.entity_id
_entity_poly.type
_entity_poly.pdbx_seq_one_letter_code
_entity_poly.pdbx_strand_id
1 'polypeptide(L)'
;MKLALKKKHPLKRHWLIQGALICGLFFIAASQTFASGTEAVSSEAAPESYQENWWRSVRKGMWTWEGADWTVVEGALERIKSASGKRRYQDKFDTIIDYGSGHWVYEWSRIGEEAAKQAVKLENSGDHKAARTLFLQASIYYTQASYPHFRDKHSRAALAKAFEMYRLAGQYFSVPMEQWEMEVDGASFKAFIHFPTGVSKRSMAVILKTGGMDVLSTEFYPLSKTINKTGAAMIVYDSPGTGNDGIVDENYDKHH
;
A
#
# COMPACT_ATOMS: atom_id res chain seq x y z
N MET A 1 -33.49 -47.17 9.14
CA MET A 1 -33.36 -46.05 10.10
C MET A 1 -33.23 -44.76 9.30
N LYS A 2 -34.08 -43.77 9.60
CA LYS A 2 -34.38 -42.58 8.80
C LYS A 2 -33.24 -41.57 8.78
N LEU A 3 -33.02 -40.90 7.65
CA LEU A 3 -33.30 -39.46 7.55
C LEU A 3 -33.55 -39.05 6.08
N ALA A 4 -34.79 -38.65 5.82
CA ALA A 4 -35.21 -37.80 4.71
C ALA A 4 -35.13 -36.33 5.22
N LEU A 5 -35.01 -35.26 4.43
CA LEU A 5 -35.85 -34.85 3.32
C LEU A 5 -35.15 -33.75 2.48
N LYS A 6 -35.22 -33.92 1.16
CA LYS A 6 -35.27 -32.83 0.17
C LYS A 6 -36.48 -31.94 0.43
N LYS A 7 -36.35 -30.62 0.20
CA LYS A 7 -37.43 -29.81 -0.39
C LYS A 7 -36.87 -28.96 -1.54
N LYS A 8 -37.18 -29.41 -2.77
CA LYS A 8 -37.39 -28.54 -3.93
C LYS A 8 -38.82 -28.01 -3.84
N HIS A 9 -39.09 -26.79 -4.32
CA HIS A 9 -40.20 -26.46 -5.23
C HIS A 9 -40.20 -24.97 -5.62
N PRO A 10 -40.88 -24.57 -6.72
CA PRO A 10 -40.30 -23.79 -7.81
C PRO A 10 -41.05 -22.48 -8.09
N LEU A 11 -40.64 -21.71 -9.10
CA LEU A 11 -41.46 -21.35 -10.27
C LEU A 11 -40.79 -20.27 -11.13
N LYS A 12 -40.73 -20.56 -12.44
CA LYS A 12 -40.46 -19.62 -13.52
C LYS A 12 -41.60 -18.61 -13.63
N ARG A 13 -41.29 -17.36 -13.96
CA ARG A 13 -42.14 -16.51 -14.80
C ARG A 13 -41.27 -15.61 -15.68
N HIS A 14 -41.39 -15.82 -16.98
CA HIS A 14 -40.87 -14.94 -18.03
C HIS A 14 -41.74 -13.68 -18.08
N TRP A 15 -41.11 -12.52 -18.20
CA TRP A 15 -41.72 -11.32 -18.76
C TRP A 15 -40.81 -10.79 -19.86
N LEU A 16 -41.23 -11.05 -21.10
CA LEU A 16 -40.83 -10.30 -22.29
C LEU A 16 -41.46 -8.91 -22.16
N ILE A 17 -40.65 -7.86 -22.14
CA ILE A 17 -41.11 -6.52 -22.52
C ILE A 17 -40.21 -6.07 -23.67
N GLN A 18 -40.80 -6.10 -24.86
CA GLN A 18 -40.31 -5.39 -26.03
C GLN A 18 -40.37 -3.89 -25.75
N GLY A 19 -39.24 -3.22 -25.89
CA GLY A 19 -39.14 -1.77 -25.90
C GLY A 19 -38.18 -1.37 -27.01
N ALA A 20 -38.72 -1.10 -28.19
CA ALA A 20 -37.98 -0.51 -29.29
C ALA A 20 -37.60 0.93 -28.90
N LEU A 21 -36.31 1.17 -28.66
CA LEU A 21 -35.77 2.51 -28.51
C LEU A 21 -35.08 2.88 -29.82
N ILE A 22 -35.79 3.68 -30.61
CA ILE A 22 -35.27 4.38 -31.77
C ILE A 22 -34.31 5.45 -31.24
N CYS A 23 -33.01 5.15 -31.20
CA CYS A 23 -31.98 6.18 -31.04
C CYS A 23 -31.65 6.73 -32.43
N GLY A 24 -32.20 7.91 -32.73
CA GLY A 24 -31.75 8.73 -33.85
C GLY A 24 -30.28 9.12 -33.65
N LEU A 25 -29.43 8.72 -34.58
CA LEU A 25 -28.05 9.20 -34.70
C LEU A 25 -28.07 10.65 -35.18
N PHE A 26 -28.15 11.60 -34.25
CA PHE A 26 -27.68 12.96 -34.52
C PHE A 26 -26.16 12.97 -34.40
N PHE A 27 -25.48 12.89 -35.53
CA PHE A 27 -24.07 13.23 -35.65
C PHE A 27 -23.94 14.75 -35.50
N ILE A 28 -23.69 15.22 -34.28
CA ILE A 28 -23.10 16.54 -34.07
C ILE A 28 -21.59 16.31 -34.06
N ALA A 29 -20.91 16.72 -35.13
CA ALA A 29 -19.47 16.78 -35.18
C ALA A 29 -18.99 17.87 -34.21
N ALA A 30 -18.78 17.49 -32.95
CA ALA A 30 -18.04 18.32 -32.01
C ALA A 30 -16.56 18.19 -32.36
N SER A 31 -16.02 19.23 -33.00
CA SER A 31 -14.59 19.40 -33.23
C SER A 31 -13.88 19.31 -31.87
N GLN A 32 -13.24 18.17 -31.58
CA GLN A 32 -12.32 18.08 -30.46
C GLN A 32 -11.05 18.80 -30.87
N THR A 33 -10.95 20.07 -30.47
CA THR A 33 -9.65 20.70 -30.28
C THR A 33 -8.93 19.89 -29.21
N PHE A 34 -7.98 19.06 -29.65
CA PHE A 34 -6.97 18.51 -28.75
C PHE A 34 -6.17 19.70 -28.21
N ALA A 35 -6.58 20.20 -27.05
CA ALA A 35 -5.68 20.99 -26.22
C ALA A 35 -4.45 20.12 -26.04
N SER A 36 -3.29 20.61 -26.51
CA SER A 36 -2.00 19.98 -26.30
C SER A 36 -1.91 19.62 -24.83
N GLY A 37 -1.98 18.32 -24.54
CA GLY A 37 -1.82 17.83 -23.19
C GLY A 37 -0.51 18.38 -22.68
N THR A 38 -0.56 19.23 -21.66
CA THR A 38 0.48 19.19 -20.65
C THR A 38 0.63 17.73 -20.29
N GLU A 39 1.75 17.13 -20.69
CA GLU A 39 2.21 15.88 -20.13
C GLU A 39 1.97 15.98 -18.63
N ALA A 40 1.18 15.05 -18.10
CA ALA A 40 1.07 14.89 -16.66
C ALA A 40 2.47 14.47 -16.21
N VAL A 41 3.31 15.44 -15.90
CA VAL A 41 4.56 15.25 -15.18
C VAL A 41 4.15 14.51 -13.93
N SER A 42 4.51 13.22 -13.85
CA SER A 42 4.17 12.40 -12.70
C SER A 42 4.58 13.18 -11.46
N SER A 43 3.64 13.49 -10.59
CA SER A 43 3.83 14.32 -9.41
C SER A 43 4.71 13.66 -8.33
N GLU A 44 5.58 12.74 -8.73
CA GLU A 44 6.31 11.77 -7.90
C GLU A 44 7.82 12.02 -7.81
N ALA A 45 8.39 12.87 -8.67
CA ALA A 45 9.82 13.09 -8.71
C ALA A 45 10.32 13.94 -7.51
N ALA A 46 11.20 13.39 -6.68
CA ALA A 46 12.13 14.23 -5.91
C ALA A 46 12.97 15.10 -6.87
N PRO A 47 13.62 16.20 -6.39
CA PRO A 47 14.51 17.02 -7.21
C PRO A 47 15.48 16.18 -8.05
N GLU A 48 15.88 16.66 -9.23
CA GLU A 48 16.71 15.94 -10.21
C GLU A 48 17.96 15.28 -9.59
N SER A 49 18.57 15.92 -8.59
CA SER A 49 19.72 15.39 -7.84
C SER A 49 19.47 14.06 -7.13
N TYR A 50 18.22 13.77 -6.76
CA TYR A 50 17.80 12.48 -6.20
C TYR A 50 17.57 11.41 -7.28
N GLN A 51 17.36 11.80 -8.54
CA GLN A 51 17.17 10.83 -9.62
C GLN A 51 18.49 10.33 -10.20
N GLU A 52 19.54 11.16 -10.19
CA GLU A 52 20.81 10.79 -10.82
C GLU A 52 21.71 9.92 -9.92
N ASN A 53 21.77 10.23 -8.61
CA ASN A 53 22.78 9.65 -7.70
C ASN A 53 22.22 8.58 -6.74
N TRP A 54 20.96 8.21 -6.91
CA TRP A 54 20.32 7.13 -6.15
C TRP A 54 19.93 6.02 -7.11
N TRP A 55 20.17 4.77 -6.70
CA TRP A 55 19.70 3.62 -7.44
C TRP A 55 18.18 3.48 -7.29
N ARG A 56 17.65 3.75 -6.08
CA ARG A 56 16.21 3.87 -5.82
C ARG A 56 15.66 5.25 -6.16
N SER A 57 14.47 5.30 -6.73
CA SER A 57 13.72 6.56 -6.83
C SER A 57 13.31 7.04 -5.44
N VAL A 58 13.81 8.21 -5.02
CA VAL A 58 13.34 8.89 -3.81
C VAL A 58 12.03 9.62 -4.13
N ARG A 59 10.95 9.31 -3.42
CA ARG A 59 9.59 9.78 -3.76
C ARG A 59 9.03 10.73 -2.69
N LYS A 60 9.64 11.91 -2.52
CA LYS A 60 9.28 12.88 -1.45
C LYS A 60 7.77 13.17 -1.39
N GLY A 61 7.16 13.52 -2.53
CA GLY A 61 5.73 13.87 -2.57
C GLY A 61 4.85 12.69 -2.14
N MET A 62 5.16 11.49 -2.63
CA MET A 62 4.43 10.27 -2.30
C MET A 62 4.58 9.90 -0.81
N TRP A 63 5.80 9.81 -0.30
CA TRP A 63 6.04 9.40 1.10
C TRP A 63 5.45 10.39 2.11
N THR A 64 5.49 11.69 1.81
CA THR A 64 4.85 12.70 2.66
C THR A 64 3.32 12.63 2.60
N TRP A 65 2.73 12.34 1.44
CA TRP A 65 1.30 12.10 1.30
C TRP A 65 0.83 10.86 2.08
N GLU A 66 1.65 9.80 2.11
CA GLU A 66 1.44 8.59 2.92
C GLU A 66 1.45 8.87 4.42
N GLY A 67 2.28 9.83 4.86
CA GLY A 67 2.36 10.28 6.25
C GLY A 67 3.76 10.30 6.85
N ALA A 68 4.81 10.10 6.05
CA ALA A 68 6.19 10.21 6.51
C ALA A 68 6.52 11.64 6.97
N ASP A 69 7.33 11.74 8.03
CA ASP A 69 7.98 13.00 8.39
C ASP A 69 9.22 13.19 7.51
N TRP A 70 9.18 14.19 6.62
CA TRP A 70 10.29 14.44 5.71
C TRP A 70 11.59 14.79 6.42
N THR A 71 11.55 15.49 7.56
CA THR A 71 12.76 15.84 8.31
C THR A 71 13.46 14.59 8.84
N VAL A 72 12.69 13.59 9.28
CA VAL A 72 13.24 12.29 9.71
C VAL A 72 13.81 11.51 8.53
N VAL A 73 13.08 11.48 7.41
CA VAL A 73 13.50 10.82 6.17
C VAL A 73 14.79 11.43 5.62
N GLU A 74 14.86 12.75 5.51
CA GLU A 74 16.02 13.48 5.03
C GLU A 74 17.26 13.19 5.86
N GLY A 75 17.11 13.12 7.20
CA GLY A 75 18.19 12.69 8.07
C GLY A 75 18.69 11.27 7.77
N ALA A 76 17.81 10.33 7.40
CA ALA A 76 18.21 8.98 6.98
C ALA A 76 18.93 8.97 5.64
N LEU A 77 18.40 9.71 4.66
CA LEU A 77 19.02 9.84 3.35
C LEU A 77 20.41 10.49 3.44
N GLU A 78 20.61 11.49 4.31
CA GLU A 78 21.92 12.12 4.49
C GLU A 78 22.95 11.16 5.12
N ARG A 79 22.54 10.28 6.05
CA ARG A 79 23.42 9.23 6.59
C ARG A 79 23.83 8.21 5.52
N ILE A 80 22.90 7.83 4.64
CA ILE A 80 23.19 6.93 3.51
C ILE A 80 24.18 7.59 2.54
N LYS A 81 23.94 8.86 2.20
CA LYS A 81 24.76 9.64 1.27
C LYS A 81 26.17 9.88 1.80
N SER A 82 26.31 10.26 3.06
CA SER A 82 27.62 10.61 3.68
C SER A 82 28.47 9.40 4.11
N ALA A 83 27.90 8.19 4.10
CA ALA A 83 28.63 7.00 4.52
C ALA A 83 29.77 6.61 3.56
N SER A 84 30.83 6.03 4.12
CA SER A 84 32.04 5.62 3.40
C SER A 84 32.13 4.12 3.08
N GLY A 85 31.04 3.37 3.30
CA GLY A 85 30.98 1.93 3.04
C GLY A 85 31.18 1.57 1.56
N LYS A 86 31.64 0.34 1.29
CA LYS A 86 31.84 -0.15 -0.09
C LYS A 86 30.49 -0.24 -0.82
N ARG A 87 30.39 0.40 -1.97
CA ARG A 87 29.19 0.45 -2.81
C ARG A 87 29.25 -0.56 -3.96
N ARG A 88 28.09 -1.10 -4.34
CA ARG A 88 27.91 -1.93 -5.53
C ARG A 88 28.07 -1.09 -6.81
N TYR A 89 27.44 0.08 -6.82
CA TYR A 89 27.58 1.08 -7.88
C TYR A 89 28.19 2.33 -7.26
N GLN A 90 29.42 2.67 -7.64
CA GLN A 90 30.20 3.73 -6.97
C GLN A 90 29.54 5.11 -7.07
N ASP A 91 28.75 5.34 -8.11
CA ASP A 91 28.00 6.56 -8.37
C ASP A 91 26.61 6.60 -7.69
N LYS A 92 26.20 5.53 -7.00
CA LYS A 92 24.88 5.43 -6.36
C LYS A 92 24.97 5.35 -4.84
N PHE A 93 24.46 6.36 -4.15
CA PHE A 93 24.61 6.53 -2.70
C PHE A 93 24.09 5.35 -1.88
N ASP A 94 22.91 4.81 -2.22
CA ASP A 94 22.16 3.80 -1.48
C ASP A 94 22.55 2.34 -1.77
N THR A 95 23.76 2.14 -2.31
CA THR A 95 24.20 0.82 -2.77
C THR A 95 25.35 0.24 -1.95
N ILE A 96 25.53 0.73 -0.72
CA ILE A 96 26.44 0.12 0.27
C ILE A 96 26.06 -1.36 0.43
N ILE A 97 27.06 -2.24 0.34
CA ILE A 97 26.86 -3.69 0.28
C ILE A 97 26.67 -4.28 1.67
N ASP A 98 27.51 -3.88 2.62
CA ASP A 98 27.51 -4.48 3.96
C ASP A 98 26.38 -3.88 4.80
N TYR A 99 25.61 -4.74 5.46
CA TYR A 99 24.53 -4.30 6.34
C TYR A 99 25.10 -3.60 7.57
N GLY A 100 24.77 -2.31 7.74
CA GLY A 100 25.27 -1.47 8.82
C GLY A 100 25.05 0.00 8.52
N SER A 101 25.80 0.89 9.18
CA SER A 101 25.65 2.34 8.97
C SER A 101 25.82 2.70 7.49
N GLY A 102 24.88 3.50 6.99
CA GLY A 102 24.81 3.91 5.59
C GLY A 102 24.13 2.90 4.64
N HIS A 103 23.92 1.65 5.05
CA HIS A 103 23.14 0.69 4.26
C HIS A 103 21.66 1.09 4.24
N TRP A 104 21.02 1.06 3.07
CA TRP A 104 19.63 1.49 2.88
C TRP A 104 18.67 0.89 3.90
N VAL A 105 18.56 -0.45 3.93
CA VAL A 105 17.62 -1.15 4.81
C VAL A 105 17.91 -0.84 6.28
N TYR A 106 19.18 -0.65 6.64
CA TYR A 106 19.59 -0.39 8.03
C TYR A 106 19.14 1.01 8.47
N GLU A 107 19.44 2.04 7.68
CA GLU A 107 19.16 3.42 8.07
C GLU A 107 17.66 3.74 8.11
N TRP A 108 16.87 3.14 7.21
CA TRP A 108 15.41 3.21 7.25
C TRP A 108 14.81 2.40 8.39
N SER A 109 15.29 1.16 8.63
CA SER A 109 14.83 0.35 9.76
C SER A 109 15.12 1.02 11.09
N ARG A 110 16.25 1.74 11.22
CA ARG A 110 16.63 2.49 12.41
C ARG A 110 15.61 3.57 12.77
N ILE A 111 15.14 4.35 11.79
CA ILE A 111 14.11 5.38 12.04
C ILE A 111 12.72 4.75 12.25
N GLY A 112 12.43 3.61 11.59
CA GLY A 112 11.21 2.83 11.84
C GLY A 112 11.14 2.29 13.27
N GLU A 113 12.25 1.77 13.78
CA GLU A 113 12.37 1.27 15.15
C GLU A 113 12.17 2.38 16.18
N GLU A 114 12.78 3.55 15.96
CA GLU A 114 12.63 4.69 16.86
C GLU A 114 11.17 5.18 16.91
N ALA A 115 10.53 5.34 15.74
CA ALA A 115 9.12 5.70 15.66
C ALA A 115 8.22 4.68 16.35
N ALA A 116 8.45 3.37 16.14
CA ALA A 116 7.69 2.31 16.79
C ALA A 116 7.84 2.32 18.33
N LYS A 117 9.06 2.51 18.84
CA LYS A 117 9.32 2.62 20.29
C LYS A 117 8.59 3.80 20.91
N GLN A 118 8.59 4.94 20.23
CA GLN A 118 7.86 6.12 20.67
C GLN A 118 6.34 5.93 20.60
N ALA A 119 5.83 5.27 19.54
CA ALA A 119 4.42 4.94 19.40
C ALA A 119 3.90 4.11 20.58
N VAL A 120 4.64 3.06 20.97
CA VAL A 120 4.30 2.21 22.12
C VAL A 120 4.28 2.99 23.44
N LYS A 121 5.21 3.93 23.64
CA LYS A 121 5.21 4.80 24.83
C LYS A 121 3.94 5.66 24.89
N LEU A 122 3.56 6.26 23.77
CA LEU A 122 2.37 7.10 23.68
C LEU A 122 1.08 6.29 23.86
N GLU A 123 1.02 5.10 23.26
CA GLU A 123 -0.08 4.16 23.42
C GLU A 123 -0.27 3.78 24.88
N ASN A 124 0.80 3.42 25.58
CA ASN A 124 0.79 3.08 27.01
C ASN A 124 0.41 4.26 27.92
N SER A 125 0.64 5.51 27.47
CA SER A 125 0.17 6.71 28.17
C SER A 125 -1.25 7.15 27.79
N GLY A 126 -1.93 6.44 26.89
CA GLY A 126 -3.31 6.71 26.46
C GLY A 126 -3.45 7.74 25.33
N ASP A 127 -2.34 8.23 24.76
CA ASP A 127 -2.40 9.11 23.58
C ASP A 127 -2.44 8.29 22.29
N HIS A 128 -3.59 7.66 22.04
CA HIS A 128 -3.81 6.81 20.88
C HIS A 128 -3.70 7.56 19.54
N LYS A 129 -3.98 8.87 19.53
CA LYS A 129 -3.91 9.68 18.30
C LYS A 129 -2.45 9.91 17.90
N ALA A 130 -1.59 10.24 18.86
CA ALA A 130 -0.17 10.40 18.61
C ALA A 130 0.50 9.04 18.34
N ALA A 131 0.14 8.00 19.11
CA ALA A 131 0.60 6.63 18.89
C ALA A 131 0.30 6.15 17.46
N ARG A 132 -0.93 6.31 16.98
CA ARG A 132 -1.31 6.01 15.59
C ARG A 132 -0.41 6.67 14.57
N THR A 133 -0.12 7.95 14.78
CA THR A 133 0.69 8.73 13.83
C THR A 133 2.09 8.15 13.74
N LEU A 134 2.70 7.82 14.87
CA LEU A 134 4.03 7.20 14.92
C LEU A 134 4.04 5.75 14.43
N PHE A 135 3.00 4.96 14.71
CA PHE A 135 2.87 3.61 14.12
C PHE A 135 2.75 3.68 12.59
N LEU A 136 1.96 4.63 12.05
CA LEU A 136 1.85 4.81 10.61
C LEU A 136 3.19 5.25 10.00
N GLN A 137 3.91 6.18 10.64
CA GLN A 137 5.25 6.58 10.21
C GLN A 137 6.23 5.41 10.24
N ALA A 138 6.24 4.62 11.32
CA ALA A 138 7.06 3.43 11.44
C ALA A 138 6.75 2.43 10.32
N SER A 139 5.47 2.20 10.02
CA SER A 139 5.04 1.37 8.88
C SER A 139 5.65 1.87 7.58
N ILE A 140 5.53 3.17 7.27
CA ILE A 140 6.07 3.76 6.04
C ILE A 140 7.59 3.60 5.99
N TYR A 141 8.30 3.87 7.08
CA TYR A 141 9.76 3.74 7.14
C TYR A 141 10.23 2.30 6.92
N TYR A 142 9.52 1.32 7.47
CA TYR A 142 9.82 -0.09 7.23
C TYR A 142 9.44 -0.54 5.81
N THR A 143 8.36 -0.01 5.22
CA THR A 143 8.05 -0.20 3.80
C THR A 143 9.18 0.31 2.93
N GLN A 144 9.67 1.53 3.18
CA GLN A 144 10.79 2.09 2.43
C GLN A 144 12.11 1.38 2.73
N ALA A 145 12.34 0.88 3.94
CA ALA A 145 13.49 0.02 4.22
C ALA A 145 13.52 -1.21 3.31
N SER A 146 12.36 -1.81 3.05
CA SER A 146 12.23 -2.97 2.17
C SER A 146 12.28 -2.60 0.68
N TYR A 147 11.77 -1.43 0.27
CA TYR A 147 11.67 -0.97 -1.12
C TYR A 147 12.98 -1.20 -1.91
N PRO A 148 12.93 -1.80 -3.13
CA PRO A 148 11.77 -2.27 -3.89
C PRO A 148 11.35 -3.72 -3.56
N HIS A 149 11.42 -4.09 -2.28
CA HIS A 149 10.97 -5.36 -1.69
C HIS A 149 11.75 -6.58 -2.17
N PHE A 150 13.08 -6.46 -2.14
CA PHE A 150 13.96 -7.60 -2.37
C PHE A 150 13.68 -8.74 -1.38
N ARG A 151 13.97 -9.97 -1.82
CA ARG A 151 13.73 -11.19 -1.04
C ARG A 151 14.86 -11.54 -0.07
N ASP A 152 15.83 -10.64 0.11
CA ASP A 152 16.87 -10.84 1.11
C ASP A 152 16.31 -10.74 2.55
N LYS A 153 17.03 -11.35 3.49
CA LYS A 153 16.61 -11.46 4.88
C LYS A 153 16.31 -10.11 5.56
N HIS A 154 17.02 -9.04 5.19
CA HIS A 154 16.86 -7.74 5.84
C HIS A 154 15.63 -7.02 5.28
N SER A 155 15.47 -7.02 3.96
CA SER A 155 14.29 -6.45 3.31
C SER A 155 13.00 -7.17 3.71
N ARG A 156 13.04 -8.51 3.88
CA ARG A 156 11.91 -9.31 4.38
C ARG A 156 11.59 -9.04 5.86
N ALA A 157 12.60 -8.87 6.71
CA ALA A 157 12.39 -8.52 8.11
C ALA A 157 11.77 -7.13 8.26
N ALA A 158 12.26 -6.15 7.48
CA ALA A 158 11.67 -4.82 7.43
C ALA A 158 10.22 -4.86 6.93
N LEU A 159 9.95 -5.63 5.86
CA LEU A 159 8.60 -5.80 5.33
C LEU A 159 7.62 -6.34 6.39
N ALA A 160 8.01 -7.39 7.13
CA ALA A 160 7.19 -7.93 8.21
C ALA A 160 6.87 -6.87 9.28
N LYS A 161 7.86 -6.03 9.63
CA LYS A 161 7.66 -4.91 10.56
C LYS A 161 6.73 -3.84 9.99
N ALA A 162 6.78 -3.57 8.69
CA ALA A 162 5.87 -2.62 8.05
C ALA A 162 4.40 -3.02 8.28
N PHE A 163 4.06 -4.27 7.95
CA PHE A 163 2.70 -4.80 8.17
C PHE A 163 2.29 -4.82 9.63
N GLU A 164 3.20 -5.19 10.53
CA GLU A 164 2.96 -5.16 11.98
C GLU A 164 2.58 -3.75 12.44
N MET A 165 3.37 -2.74 12.07
CA MET A 165 3.15 -1.35 12.46
C MET A 165 1.88 -0.78 11.82
N TYR A 166 1.59 -1.14 10.56
CA TYR A 166 0.35 -0.74 9.90
C TYR A 166 -0.89 -1.27 10.63
N ARG A 167 -0.86 -2.55 11.05
CA ARG A 167 -1.95 -3.17 11.82
C ARG A 167 -2.14 -2.48 13.19
N LEU A 168 -1.03 -2.12 13.86
CA LEU A 168 -1.10 -1.36 15.12
C LEU A 168 -1.70 0.03 14.90
N ALA A 169 -1.27 0.75 13.87
CA ALA A 169 -1.86 2.04 13.51
C ALA A 169 -3.36 1.92 13.17
N GLY A 170 -3.73 0.82 12.48
CA GLY A 170 -5.07 0.50 12.04
C GLY A 170 -6.13 0.47 13.13
N GLN A 171 -5.74 0.08 14.36
CA GLN A 171 -6.63 0.08 15.54
C GLN A 171 -7.19 1.47 15.87
N TYR A 172 -6.52 2.53 15.41
CA TYR A 172 -6.82 3.91 15.72
C TYR A 172 -7.14 4.77 14.49
N PHE A 173 -7.25 4.15 13.31
CA PHE A 173 -7.61 4.85 12.09
C PHE A 173 -8.99 5.49 12.19
N SER A 174 -9.14 6.67 11.58
CA SER A 174 -10.44 7.35 11.52
C SER A 174 -11.38 6.70 10.51
N VAL A 175 -10.83 5.96 9.54
CA VAL A 175 -11.58 5.08 8.65
C VAL A 175 -11.37 3.66 9.19
N PRO A 176 -12.40 3.02 9.77
CA PRO A 176 -12.26 1.69 10.38
C PRO A 176 -11.63 0.70 9.41
N MET A 177 -10.67 -0.07 9.91
CA MET A 177 -9.91 -1.04 9.11
C MET A 177 -9.94 -2.41 9.77
N GLU A 178 -10.18 -3.45 8.96
CA GLU A 178 -9.98 -4.84 9.35
C GLU A 178 -8.94 -5.48 8.44
N GLN A 179 -8.28 -6.53 8.93
CA GLN A 179 -7.46 -7.42 8.10
C GLN A 179 -8.21 -8.73 7.94
N TRP A 180 -8.46 -9.15 6.70
CA TRP A 180 -9.03 -10.46 6.42
C TRP A 180 -7.98 -11.37 5.78
N GLU A 181 -8.06 -12.65 6.12
CA GLU A 181 -7.38 -13.72 5.40
C GLU A 181 -8.40 -14.33 4.45
N MET A 182 -8.03 -14.41 3.18
CA MET A 182 -8.88 -14.87 2.08
C MET A 182 -8.19 -15.99 1.34
N GLU A 183 -8.97 -16.85 0.68
CA GLU A 183 -8.46 -17.91 -0.17
C GLU A 183 -9.19 -17.88 -1.52
N VAL A 184 -8.43 -17.91 -2.62
CA VAL A 184 -8.95 -18.03 -3.99
C VAL A 184 -8.09 -19.08 -4.69
N ASP A 185 -8.74 -20.11 -5.26
CA ASP A 185 -8.09 -21.19 -6.00
C ASP A 185 -6.92 -21.86 -5.24
N GLY A 186 -7.05 -22.00 -3.92
CA GLY A 186 -6.04 -22.61 -3.04
C GLY A 186 -4.88 -21.68 -2.66
N ALA A 187 -4.86 -20.43 -3.13
CA ALA A 187 -3.90 -19.42 -2.72
C ALA A 187 -4.50 -18.55 -1.61
N SER A 188 -3.84 -18.53 -0.44
CA SER A 188 -4.20 -17.63 0.66
C SER A 188 -3.52 -16.27 0.51
N PHE A 189 -4.27 -15.21 0.76
CA PHE A 189 -3.75 -13.85 0.77
C PHE A 189 -4.40 -13.00 1.87
N LYS A 190 -3.73 -11.91 2.24
CA LYS A 190 -4.24 -10.95 3.23
C LYS A 190 -4.70 -9.68 2.56
N ALA A 191 -5.84 -9.17 3.00
CA ALA A 191 -6.39 -7.90 2.56
C ALA A 191 -6.67 -6.98 3.75
N PHE A 192 -6.50 -5.67 3.54
CA PHE A 192 -7.00 -4.63 4.43
C PHE A 192 -8.30 -4.06 3.90
N ILE A 193 -9.33 -4.05 4.74
CA ILE A 193 -10.68 -3.60 4.38
C ILE A 193 -10.96 -2.34 5.17
N HIS A 194 -11.12 -1.22 4.46
CA HIS A 194 -11.51 0.06 5.02
C HIS A 194 -13.00 0.26 4.84
N PHE A 195 -13.73 0.33 5.96
CA PHE A 195 -15.17 0.50 5.97
C PHE A 195 -15.57 1.97 6.02
N PRO A 196 -16.61 2.38 5.27
CA PRO A 196 -17.02 3.76 5.25
C PRO A 196 -17.72 4.15 6.57
N THR A 197 -17.37 5.31 7.11
CA THR A 197 -18.01 5.89 8.29
C THR A 197 -19.35 6.52 7.87
N GLY A 198 -20.45 6.17 8.55
CA GLY A 198 -21.75 6.84 8.36
C GLY A 198 -22.68 6.20 7.31
N VAL A 199 -22.41 4.97 6.86
CA VAL A 199 -23.29 4.26 5.93
C VAL A 199 -24.34 3.45 6.70
N SER A 200 -25.61 3.81 6.48
CA SER A 200 -26.78 3.04 6.93
C SER A 200 -26.89 1.71 6.16
N LYS A 201 -27.70 0.76 6.65
CA LYS A 201 -27.90 -0.66 6.23
C LYS A 201 -28.16 -0.98 4.73
N ARG A 202 -27.73 -0.16 3.78
CA ARG A 202 -27.84 -0.34 2.33
C ARG A 202 -26.59 -1.03 1.77
N SER A 203 -26.76 -1.65 0.59
CA SER A 203 -25.65 -2.08 -0.25
C SER A 203 -24.67 -0.92 -0.47
N MET A 204 -23.39 -1.12 -0.19
CA MET A 204 -22.33 -0.13 -0.38
C MET A 204 -21.49 -0.45 -1.63
N ALA A 205 -21.00 0.58 -2.32
CA ALA A 205 -20.00 0.38 -3.36
C ALA A 205 -18.67 -0.06 -2.72
N VAL A 206 -17.95 -0.93 -3.42
CA VAL A 206 -16.64 -1.44 -2.98
C VAL A 206 -15.62 -1.15 -4.08
N ILE A 207 -14.50 -0.54 -3.70
CA ILE A 207 -13.36 -0.33 -4.57
C ILE A 207 -12.30 -1.38 -4.22
N LEU A 208 -11.87 -2.14 -5.22
CA LEU A 208 -10.72 -3.04 -5.12
C LEU A 208 -9.47 -2.26 -5.53
N LYS A 209 -8.45 -2.24 -4.67
CA LYS A 209 -7.18 -1.55 -4.92
C LYS A 209 -6.02 -2.51 -4.72
N THR A 210 -5.10 -2.50 -5.67
CA THR A 210 -3.79 -3.15 -5.55
C THR A 210 -2.70 -2.16 -5.96
N GLY A 211 -1.49 -2.35 -5.42
CA GLY A 211 -0.29 -1.61 -5.81
C GLY A 211 0.32 -2.12 -7.11
N GLY A 212 1.43 -1.50 -7.52
CA GLY A 212 2.34 -2.06 -8.50
C GLY A 212 3.26 -3.12 -7.88
N MET A 213 4.39 -3.40 -8.53
CA MET A 213 5.37 -4.38 -8.04
C MET A 213 6.11 -3.90 -6.78
N ASP A 214 6.24 -2.59 -6.62
CA ASP A 214 7.02 -1.90 -5.59
C ASP A 214 6.16 -0.96 -4.73
N VAL A 215 4.84 -1.18 -4.72
CA VAL A 215 3.86 -0.44 -3.90
C VAL A 215 3.01 -1.45 -3.15
N LEU A 216 2.86 -1.25 -1.85
CA LEU A 216 2.24 -2.17 -0.92
C LEU A 216 0.91 -1.65 -0.37
N SER A 217 0.11 -2.60 0.10
CA SER A 217 -1.19 -2.37 0.72
C SER A 217 -1.13 -1.42 1.92
N THR A 218 0.01 -1.36 2.64
CA THR A 218 0.26 -0.45 3.76
C THR A 218 0.34 1.03 3.38
N GLU A 219 0.47 1.37 2.10
CA GLU A 219 0.64 2.76 1.65
C GLU A 219 -0.70 3.46 1.37
N PHE A 220 -1.83 2.74 1.38
CA PHE A 220 -3.11 3.28 0.89
C PHE A 220 -4.04 3.90 1.96
N TYR A 221 -3.57 4.12 3.19
CA TYR A 221 -4.41 4.77 4.21
C TYR A 221 -4.88 6.19 3.81
N PRO A 222 -4.08 7.06 3.19
CA PRO A 222 -4.58 8.35 2.72
C PRO A 222 -5.66 8.22 1.64
N LEU A 223 -5.52 7.24 0.73
CA LEU A 223 -6.54 6.94 -0.27
C LEU A 223 -7.85 6.47 0.38
N SER A 224 -7.77 5.66 1.44
CA SER A 224 -8.96 5.21 2.17
C SER A 224 -9.78 6.39 2.72
N LYS A 225 -9.13 7.46 3.20
CA LYS A 225 -9.81 8.69 3.64
C LYS A 225 -10.53 9.40 2.50
N THR A 226 -9.98 9.38 1.29
CA THR A 226 -10.61 9.99 0.11
C THR A 226 -11.83 9.18 -0.32
N ILE A 227 -11.70 7.85 -0.40
CA ILE A 227 -12.79 6.94 -0.76
C ILE A 227 -13.91 6.97 0.29
N ASN A 228 -13.56 7.04 1.57
CA ASN A 228 -14.53 7.13 2.66
C ASN A 228 -15.52 8.30 2.49
N LYS A 229 -15.07 9.43 1.91
CA LYS A 229 -15.94 10.60 1.64
C LYS A 229 -17.05 10.32 0.62
N THR A 230 -16.92 9.29 -0.21
CA THR A 230 -17.96 8.88 -1.17
C THR A 230 -18.93 7.85 -0.59
N GLY A 231 -18.72 7.40 0.65
CA GLY A 231 -19.50 6.33 1.28
C GLY A 231 -19.19 4.93 0.74
N ALA A 232 -18.08 4.75 0.02
CA ALA A 232 -17.65 3.44 -0.48
C ALA A 232 -16.65 2.78 0.48
N ALA A 233 -16.64 1.45 0.51
CA ALA A 233 -15.58 0.67 1.12
C ALA A 233 -14.39 0.54 0.17
N MET A 234 -13.20 0.32 0.73
CA MET A 234 -12.01 -0.03 -0.02
C MET A 234 -11.45 -1.35 0.48
N ILE A 235 -11.21 -2.31 -0.41
CA ILE A 235 -10.43 -3.51 -0.13
C ILE A 235 -9.08 -3.33 -0.81
N VAL A 236 -8.01 -3.42 -0.03
CA VAL A 236 -6.63 -3.30 -0.49
C VAL A 236 -5.93 -4.64 -0.29
N TYR A 237 -5.25 -5.12 -1.32
CA TYR A 237 -4.45 -6.34 -1.27
C TYR A 237 -3.20 -6.21 -2.13
N ASP A 238 -2.17 -6.99 -1.81
CA ASP A 238 -0.93 -7.02 -2.58
C ASP A 238 -1.07 -7.97 -3.76
N SER A 239 -0.38 -7.67 -4.86
CA SER A 239 -0.40 -8.54 -6.02
C SER A 239 0.39 -9.83 -5.72
N PRO A 240 0.03 -10.98 -6.31
CA PRO A 240 0.80 -12.22 -6.14
C PRO A 240 2.29 -12.00 -6.41
N GLY A 241 3.13 -12.43 -5.46
CA GLY A 241 4.58 -12.25 -5.54
C GLY A 241 5.11 -10.96 -4.89
N THR A 242 4.24 -10.09 -4.36
CA THR A 242 4.63 -8.88 -3.61
C THR A 242 4.02 -8.85 -2.20
N GLY A 243 4.54 -7.97 -1.34
CA GLY A 243 3.95 -7.68 -0.03
C GLY A 243 3.76 -8.89 0.88
N ASN A 244 2.56 -8.97 1.49
CA ASN A 244 2.20 -10.01 2.46
C ASN A 244 1.94 -11.38 1.83
N ASP A 245 1.84 -11.43 0.49
CA ASP A 245 1.40 -12.58 -0.29
C ASP A 245 2.55 -13.18 -1.14
N GLY A 246 3.79 -12.84 -0.76
CA GLY A 246 5.02 -13.12 -1.50
C GLY A 246 5.56 -14.55 -1.42
N ILE A 247 4.72 -15.59 -1.27
CA ILE A 247 5.16 -16.99 -1.47
C ILE A 247 4.29 -17.63 -2.54
N VAL A 248 4.75 -17.54 -3.78
CA VAL A 248 4.21 -18.34 -4.90
C VAL A 248 4.89 -19.72 -4.93
N ASP A 249 6.06 -19.87 -4.29
CA ASP A 249 6.78 -21.14 -4.04
C ASP A 249 7.90 -20.92 -3.01
N GLU A 250 7.98 -21.78 -1.99
CA GLU A 250 9.03 -21.80 -0.96
C GLU A 250 10.44 -22.09 -1.54
N ASN A 251 10.49 -22.65 -2.75
CA ASN A 251 11.71 -23.03 -3.45
C ASN A 251 12.12 -22.04 -4.55
N TYR A 252 11.32 -21.01 -4.84
CA TYR A 252 11.62 -20.04 -5.91
C TYR A 252 12.98 -19.35 -5.70
N ASP A 253 13.32 -19.05 -4.44
CA ASP A 253 14.54 -18.33 -4.08
C ASP A 253 15.82 -19.19 -4.13
N LYS A 254 15.74 -20.49 -4.48
CA LYS A 254 16.92 -21.35 -4.65
C LYS A 254 17.59 -21.23 -6.03
N HIS A 255 17.00 -20.46 -6.95
CA HIS A 255 17.44 -20.36 -8.34
C HIS A 255 18.03 -18.99 -8.74
N HIS A 256 18.20 -18.08 -7.78
CA HIS A 256 18.77 -16.74 -7.99
C HIS A 256 19.80 -16.42 -6.90
#